data_AF-A0A661MKK5-F1
#
_entry.id   AF-A0A661MKK5-F1
#
_cell.length_a   1.000
_cell.length_b   1.000
_cell.length_c   1.000
_cell.angle_alpha   90.00
_cell.angle_beta   90.00
_cell.angle_gamma   90.00
#
_symmetry.space_group_name_H-M   'P 1'
#
loop_
_entity.id
_entity.type
_entity.pdbx_description
1 polymer ?
#
loop_
_entity_poly.entity_id
_entity_poly.type
_entity_poly.pdbx_seq_one_letter_code
_entity_poly.pdbx_strand_id
1 'polypeptide(L)'
;MARRSLGGYRKGGYEKYKSTPEYREGLEKLENLGQEDTSVIVCAELLPWKCHRFQVAEDLVSRGWRVIHIIDRERTWEPSPKQRQQTFVFPKNNGAKTSV
;
A
#
# COMPACT_ATOMS: atom_id res chain seq x y z
N MET A 1 0.32 -14.91 9.34
CA MET A 1 1.18 -15.66 8.38
C MET A 1 1.64 -14.83 7.18
N ALA A 2 0.90 -13.81 6.71
CA ALA A 2 1.33 -12.91 5.61
C ALA A 2 2.65 -12.14 5.85
N ARG A 3 3.11 -12.02 7.10
CA ARG A 3 4.32 -11.28 7.48
C ARG A 3 5.60 -11.79 6.79
N ARG A 4 5.67 -13.08 6.46
CA ARG A 4 6.84 -13.69 5.82
C ARG A 4 6.81 -13.60 4.30
N SER A 5 5.65 -13.86 3.68
CA SER A 5 5.49 -13.89 2.22
C SER A 5 5.29 -12.52 1.58
N LEU A 6 4.75 -11.52 2.29
CA LEU A 6 4.54 -10.16 1.77
C LEU A 6 5.40 -9.11 2.50
N GLY A 7 6.44 -9.54 3.21
CA GLY A 7 7.23 -8.67 4.06
C GLY A 7 8.69 -9.08 4.20
N GLY A 8 9.50 -8.09 4.57
CA GLY A 8 10.93 -8.25 4.80
C GLY A 8 11.79 -7.92 3.59
N TYR A 9 13.09 -7.78 3.84
CA TYR A 9 14.08 -7.48 2.81
C TYR A 9 14.16 -8.61 1.78
N ARG A 10 14.33 -8.25 0.50
CA ARG A 10 14.46 -9.19 -0.63
C ARG A 10 15.70 -8.86 -1.43
N LYS A 11 16.61 -9.84 -1.54
CA LYS A 11 17.84 -9.71 -2.33
C LYS A 11 17.47 -9.55 -3.81
N GLY A 12 17.89 -8.43 -4.42
CA GLY A 12 17.54 -8.09 -5.81
C GLY A 12 16.32 -7.19 -5.97
N GLY A 13 15.72 -6.73 -4.86
CA GLY A 13 14.61 -5.80 -4.86
C GLY A 13 13.25 -6.49 -4.82
N TYR A 14 12.26 -5.78 -4.28
CA TYR A 14 10.93 -6.31 -4.08
C TYR A 14 10.18 -6.50 -5.42
N GLU A 15 10.50 -5.71 -6.44
CA GLU A 15 9.87 -5.84 -7.77
C GLU A 15 10.12 -7.21 -8.40
N LYS A 16 11.35 -7.73 -8.31
CA LYS A 16 11.68 -9.09 -8.78
C LYS A 16 10.96 -10.16 -7.97
N TYR A 17 10.76 -9.89 -6.68
CA TYR A 17 10.07 -10.81 -5.79
C TYR A 17 8.58 -10.96 -6.12
N LYS A 18 7.94 -9.92 -6.69
CA LYS A 18 6.52 -9.96 -7.11
C LYS A 18 6.22 -11.08 -8.11
N SER A 19 7.21 -11.48 -8.92
CA SER A 19 7.06 -12.56 -9.89
C SER A 19 7.14 -13.97 -9.27
N THR A 20 7.50 -14.09 -8.00
CA THR A 20 7.67 -15.39 -7.33
C THR A 20 6.34 -16.02 -6.94
N PRO A 21 6.24 -17.37 -6.91
CA PRO A 21 5.06 -18.07 -6.40
C PRO A 21 4.74 -17.70 -4.94
N GLU A 22 5.76 -17.55 -4.09
CA GLU A 22 5.59 -17.20 -2.67
C GLU A 22 4.89 -15.85 -2.49
N TYR A 23 5.23 -14.86 -3.31
CA TYR A 23 4.55 -13.57 -3.30
C TYR A 23 3.08 -13.71 -3.70
N ARG A 24 2.80 -14.45 -4.79
CA ARG A 24 1.43 -14.65 -5.29
C ARG A 24 0.55 -15.35 -4.26
N GLU A 25 1.04 -16.43 -3.65
CA GLU A 25 0.34 -17.14 -2.58
C GLU A 25 0.13 -16.24 -1.35
N GLY A 26 1.12 -15.40 -1.02
CA GLY A 26 0.99 -14.42 0.05
C GLY A 26 -0.14 -13.42 -0.21
N LEU A 27 -0.24 -12.95 -1.45
CA LEU A 27 -1.25 -12.00 -1.90
C LEU A 27 -2.64 -12.62 -1.89
N GLU A 28 -2.80 -13.84 -2.43
CA GLU A 28 -4.08 -14.57 -2.41
C GLU A 28 -4.57 -14.83 -0.97
N LYS A 29 -3.67 -15.21 -0.06
CA LYS A 29 -4.03 -15.38 1.36
C LYS A 29 -4.51 -14.08 1.99
N LEU A 30 -3.88 -12.97 1.64
CA LEU A 30 -4.27 -11.66 2.12
C LEU A 30 -5.64 -11.23 1.56
N GLU A 31 -5.89 -11.51 0.28
CA GLU A 31 -7.20 -11.27 -0.35
C GLU A 31 -8.30 -12.09 0.35
N ASN A 32 -8.07 -13.38 0.62
CA ASN A 32 -9.02 -14.22 1.34
C ASN A 32 -9.32 -13.67 2.74
N LEU A 33 -8.28 -13.27 3.50
CA LEU A 33 -8.45 -12.65 4.81
C LEU A 33 -9.25 -11.33 4.73
N GLY A 34 -9.04 -10.55 3.67
CA GLY A 34 -9.77 -9.31 3.43
C GLY A 34 -11.23 -9.50 3.02
N GLN A 35 -11.60 -10.69 2.51
CA GLN A 35 -12.99 -11.06 2.22
C GLN A 35 -13.73 -11.48 3.48
N GLU A 36 -13.04 -12.14 4.41
CA GLU A 36 -13.61 -12.63 5.67
C GLU A 36 -13.75 -11.50 6.70
N ASP A 37 -12.69 -10.70 6.88
CA ASP A 37 -12.59 -9.70 7.94
C ASP A 37 -11.96 -8.38 7.45
N THR A 38 -12.28 -7.29 8.16
CA THR A 38 -11.59 -6.01 7.96
C THR A 38 -10.11 -6.15 8.32
N SER A 39 -9.26 -6.19 7.30
CA SER A 39 -7.84 -6.49 7.42
C SER A 39 -6.95 -5.25 7.28
N VAL A 40 -5.89 -5.16 8.09
CA VAL A 40 -4.92 -4.06 8.06
C VAL A 40 -3.49 -4.59 7.90
N ILE A 41 -2.71 -3.95 7.01
CA ILE A 41 -1.29 -4.23 6.80
C ILE A 41 -0.46 -3.05 7.33
N VAL A 42 0.36 -3.32 8.35
CA VAL A 42 1.19 -2.31 9.01
C VAL A 42 2.67 -2.48 8.64
N CYS A 43 3.39 -1.36 8.55
CA CYS A 43 4.84 -1.26 8.32
C CYS A 43 5.38 -0.22 9.32
N ALA A 44 6.66 -0.29 9.68
CA ALA A 44 7.26 0.65 10.65
C ALA A 44 7.45 2.06 10.05
N GLU A 45 7.45 2.13 8.72
CA GLU A 45 7.68 3.33 7.94
C GLU A 45 6.40 4.18 7.84
N LEU A 46 6.53 5.46 8.20
CA LEU A 46 5.43 6.42 8.19
C LEU A 46 4.86 6.65 6.78
N LEU A 47 5.71 6.67 5.75
CA LEU A 47 5.31 7.03 4.39
C LEU A 47 5.16 5.76 3.53
N PRO A 48 3.97 5.51 2.93
CA PRO A 48 3.71 4.31 2.14
C PRO A 48 4.74 4.06 1.05
N TRP A 49 5.01 5.06 0.19
CA TRP A 49 5.94 4.95 -0.95
C TRP A 49 7.40 4.66 -0.59
N LYS A 50 7.76 4.73 0.70
CA LYS A 50 9.08 4.35 1.20
C LYS A 50 9.14 2.89 1.70
N CYS A 51 8.01 2.20 1.80
CA CYS A 51 7.94 0.80 2.25
C CYS A 51 7.46 -0.12 1.13
N HIS A 52 7.93 -1.38 1.18
CA HIS A 52 7.52 -2.46 0.28
C HIS A 52 5.99 -2.70 0.27
N ARG A 53 5.27 -2.32 1.35
CA ARG A 53 3.81 -2.43 1.42
C ARG A 53 3.09 -1.59 0.37
N PHE A 54 3.74 -0.54 -0.16
CA PHE A 54 3.16 0.24 -1.24
C PHE A 54 3.00 -0.59 -2.51
N GLN A 55 3.99 -1.42 -2.84
CA GLN A 55 3.88 -2.32 -4.00
C GLN A 55 2.77 -3.36 -3.81
N VAL A 56 2.59 -3.86 -2.58
CA VAL A 56 1.46 -4.77 -2.25
C VAL A 56 0.12 -4.05 -2.38
N ALA A 57 0.03 -2.82 -1.88
CA ALA A 57 -1.17 -1.98 -2.00
C ALA A 57 -1.52 -1.68 -3.48
N GLU A 58 -0.53 -1.32 -4.29
CA GLU A 58 -0.72 -1.11 -5.73
C GLU A 58 -1.23 -2.37 -6.43
N ASP A 59 -0.70 -3.54 -6.07
CA ASP A 59 -1.18 -4.81 -6.63
C ASP A 59 -2.62 -5.11 -6.21
N LEU A 60 -2.99 -4.88 -4.95
CA LEU A 60 -4.37 -5.03 -4.48
C LEU A 60 -5.32 -4.08 -5.22
N VAL A 61 -4.92 -2.82 -5.38
CA VAL A 61 -5.68 -1.82 -6.14
C VAL A 61 -5.83 -2.24 -7.61
N SER A 62 -4.78 -2.81 -8.21
CA SER A 62 -4.82 -3.34 -9.58
C SER A 62 -5.80 -4.50 -9.73
N ARG A 63 -6.01 -5.27 -8.65
CA ARG A 63 -6.95 -6.38 -8.54
C ARG A 63 -8.38 -5.96 -8.16
N GLY A 64 -8.63 -4.65 -8.02
CA GLY A 64 -9.96 -4.09 -7.75
C GLY A 64 -10.28 -3.87 -6.28
N TRP A 65 -9.32 -4.10 -5.38
CA TRP A 65 -9.51 -3.80 -3.96
C TRP A 65 -9.47 -2.31 -3.68
N ARG A 66 -10.34 -1.87 -2.78
CA ARG A 66 -10.25 -0.53 -2.19
C ARG A 66 -9.19 -0.56 -1.09
N VAL A 67 -8.11 0.20 -1.26
CA VAL A 67 -7.02 0.30 -0.28
C VAL A 67 -6.99 1.70 0.31
N ILE A 68 -6.96 1.80 1.64
CA ILE A 68 -6.87 3.07 2.36
C ILE A 68 -5.57 3.07 3.15
N HIS A 69 -4.68 4.01 2.85
CA HIS A 69 -3.46 4.23 3.60
C HIS A 69 -3.72 5.15 4.78
N ILE A 70 -3.55 4.64 5.99
CA ILE A 70 -3.56 5.44 7.22
C ILE A 70 -2.15 6.04 7.39
N ILE A 71 -2.04 7.36 7.25
CA ILE A 71 -0.75 8.08 7.35
C ILE A 71 -0.50 8.49 8.80
N ASP A 72 -1.50 9.07 9.45
CA ASP A 72 -1.50 9.39 10.87
C ASP A 72 -2.94 9.44 11.41
N ARG A 73 -3.14 10.00 12.61
CA ARG A 73 -4.43 10.07 13.30
C ARG A 73 -5.51 10.83 12.53
N GLU A 74 -5.12 11.79 11.70
CA GLU A 74 -6.05 12.72 11.04
C GLU A 74 -6.03 12.56 9.52
N ARG A 75 -5.03 11.86 8.97
CA ARG A 75 -4.81 11.76 7.53
C ARG A 75 -4.87 10.32 7.03
N THR A 76 -5.78 10.12 6.09
CA THR A 76 -5.84 8.92 5.25
C THR A 76 -5.61 9.30 3.79
N TRP A 77 -5.05 8.38 3.01
CA TRP A 77 -4.84 8.54 1.59
C TRP A 77 -5.36 7.30 0.82
N GLU A 78 -6.20 7.53 -0.18
CA GLU A 78 -6.73 6.48 -1.05
C GLU A 78 -6.17 6.70 -2.47
N PRO A 79 -5.49 5.70 -3.06
CA PRO A 79 -4.91 5.83 -4.40
C PRO A 79 -6.04 5.91 -5.44
N SER A 80 -6.19 7.06 -6.09
CA SER A 80 -7.22 7.23 -7.13
C SER A 80 -6.75 6.68 -8.50
N PRO A 81 -7.63 6.08 -9.30
CA PRO A 81 -7.29 5.61 -10.65
C PRO A 81 -6.73 6.71 -11.57
N LYS A 82 -7.15 7.96 -11.38
CA LYS A 82 -6.74 9.12 -12.20
C LYS A 82 -5.32 9.62 -11.91
N GLN A 83 -4.76 9.30 -10.74
CA GLN A 83 -3.39 9.70 -10.36
C GLN A 83 -2.30 8.78 -10.95
N ARG A 84 -2.67 7.72 -11.68
CA ARG A 84 -1.74 6.74 -12.27
C ARG A 84 -0.99 7.25 -13.51
N GLN A 85 -1.46 8.32 -14.17
CA GLN A 85 -0.90 8.82 -15.44
C GLN A 85 -0.09 10.12 -15.32
N GLN A 86 -0.14 10.79 -14.17
CA GLN A 86 0.69 11.95 -13.91
C GLN A 86 1.88 11.50 -13.07
N THR A 87 3.08 11.88 -13.50
CA THR A 87 4.27 11.93 -12.65
C THR A 87 3.85 12.31 -11.23
N PHE A 88 4.30 11.56 -10.23
CA PHE A 88 3.89 11.67 -8.82
C PHE A 88 4.08 13.10 -8.27
N VAL A 89 3.15 14.01 -8.56
CA VAL A 89 3.17 15.41 -8.11
C VAL A 89 2.27 15.46 -6.88
N PHE A 90 2.91 15.46 -5.72
CA PHE A 90 2.22 15.68 -4.46
C PHE A 90 1.56 17.07 -4.47
N PRO A 91 0.27 17.18 -4.09
CA PRO A 91 -0.29 18.48 -3.76
C PRO A 91 0.49 19.03 -2.57
N LYS A 92 1.23 20.12 -2.80
CA LYS A 92 1.81 20.89 -1.70
C LYS A 92 0.66 21.34 -0.81
N ASN A 93 0.79 21.13 0.50
CA ASN A 93 -0.08 21.72 1.52
C ASN A 93 -0.27 23.21 1.19
N ASN A 94 -1.43 23.59 0.65
CA ASN A 94 -1.89 24.95 0.76
C ASN A 94 -2.39 25.05 2.20
N GLY A 95 -1.53 25.62 3.06
CA GLY A 95 -1.84 25.86 4.45
C GLY A 95 -3.24 26.43 4.56
N ALA A 96 -4.13 25.64 5.17
CA ALA A 96 -5.39 26.14 5.65
C ALA A 96 -5.04 27.23 6.66
N LYS A 97 -5.12 28.49 6.23
CA LYS A 97 -5.08 29.63 7.13
C LYS A 97 -6.31 29.48 8.01
N THR A 98 -6.09 29.09 9.26
CA THR A 98 -7.07 29.23 10.33
C THR A 98 -7.37 30.73 10.46
N SER A 99 -8.50 31.15 9.91
CA SER A 99 -9.12 32.43 10.24
C SER A 99 -9.87 32.25 11.56
N VAL A 100 -9.33 32.85 12.62
CA VAL A 100 -10.08 33.31 13.79
C VAL A 100 -9.74 34.78 13.97
#